data_AF-A0A382GZZ8-F1
#
_entry.id   AF-A0A382GZZ8-F1
#
_cell.length_a   1.000
_cell.length_b   1.000
_cell.length_c   1.000
_cell.angle_alpha   90.00
_cell.angle_beta   90.00
_cell.angle_gamma   90.00
#
_symmetry.space_group_name_H-M   'P 1'
#
loop_
_entity.id
_entity.type
_entity.pdbx_description
1 polymer ?
#
loop_
_entity_poly.entity_id
_entity_poly.type
_entity_poly.pdbx_seq_one_letter_code
_entity_poly.pdbx_strand_id
1 'polypeptide(L)' 'MSDLKESTISTAVVYTGDFLDVRRDEVLLPNGET' A
#
# COMPACT_ATOMS: atom_id res chain seq x y z
N MET A 1 -7.97 9.14 15.49
CA MET A 1 -7.13 9.02 14.27
C MET A 1 -6.65 7.60 14.02
N SER A 2 -6.70 6.70 15.01
CA SER A 2 -6.41 5.26 14.82
C SER A 2 -7.43 4.57 13.90
N ASP A 3 -8.66 5.06 13.89
CA ASP A 3 -9.80 4.47 13.16
C ASP A 3 -9.77 4.74 11.65
N LEU A 4 -8.87 5.60 11.18
CA LEU A 4 -8.64 5.88 9.76
C LEU A 4 -7.42 5.12 9.21
N LYS A 5 -6.80 4.26 10.02
CA LYS A 5 -5.57 3.58 9.64
C LYS A 5 -5.86 2.39 8.72
N GLU A 6 -5.29 2.43 7.54
CA GLU A 6 -5.30 1.34 6.57
C GLU A 6 -4.30 0.24 7.00
N SER A 7 -4.61 -1.01 6.66
CA SER A 7 -3.76 -2.17 6.99
C SER A 7 -3.20 -2.79 5.72
N THR A 8 -1.87 -2.85 5.59
CA THR A 8 -1.21 -3.43 4.42
C THR A 8 -1.44 -4.94 4.33
N ILE A 9 -1.96 -5.40 3.19
CA ILE A 9 -2.15 -6.82 2.84
C ILE A 9 -0.92 -7.34 2.12
N SER A 10 -0.50 -6.63 1.06
CA SER A 10 0.62 -7.01 0.22
C SER A 10 1.36 -5.76 -0.27
N THR A 11 2.65 -5.93 -0.56
CA THR A 11 3.49 -4.88 -1.13
C THR A 11 4.31 -5.49 -2.25
N ALA A 12 4.30 -4.84 -3.42
CA ALA A 12 5.12 -5.23 -4.56
C ALA A 12 5.84 -4.02 -5.15
N VAL A 13 7.09 -4.21 -5.58
CA VAL A 13 7.77 -3.24 -6.42
C VAL A 13 7.23 -3.40 -7.83
N VAL A 14 6.59 -2.36 -8.36
CA VAL A 14 5.98 -2.39 -9.70
C VAL A 14 6.88 -1.71 -10.75
N TYR A 15 7.86 -0.94 -10.31
CA TYR A 15 8.86 -0.33 -11.16
C TYR A 15 10.14 -0.05 -10.38
N THR A 16 11.28 -0.32 -11.01
CA THR A 16 12.61 0.03 -10.50
C THR A 16 13.33 0.81 -11.57
N GLY A 17 13.69 2.05 -11.26
CA GLY A 17 14.54 2.90 -12.08
C GLY A 17 15.88 3.16 -11.40
N ASP A 18 16.76 3.86 -12.10
CA ASP A 18 18.13 4.11 -11.64
C ASP A 18 18.20 4.90 -10.32
N PHE A 19 17.15 5.67 -9.99
CA PHE A 19 17.10 6.53 -8.81
C PHE A 19 15.87 6.33 -7.92
N LEU A 20 14.81 5.68 -8.43
CA LEU A 20 13.55 5.54 -7.72
C LEU A 20 12.90 4.19 -7.99
N ASP A 21 12.38 3.59 -6.93
CA ASP A 21 11.48 2.45 -6.96
C ASP A 21 10.05 2.91 -6.69
N VAL A 22 9.11 2.38 -7.47
CA VAL A 22 7.68 2.56 -7.22
C VAL A 22 7.15 1.26 -6.63
N ARG A 23 6.56 1.39 -5.44
CA ARG A 23 5.86 0.30 -4.77
C ARG A 23 4.37 0.50 -4.85
N ARG A 24 3.66 -0.60 -5.04
CA ARG A 24 2.21 -0.67 -4.92
C ARG A 24 1.90 -1.54 -3.72
N ASP A 25 1.11 -0.98 -2.83
CA ASP A 25 0.57 -1.68 -1.68
C ASP A 25 -0.90 -1.98 -1.95
N GLU A 26 -1.32 -3.22 -1.67
CA GLU A 26 -2.73 -3.54 -1.48
C GLU A 26 -3.03 -3.38 0.00
N VAL A 27 -4.05 -2.59 0.33
CA VAL A 27 -4.38 -2.23 1.70
C VAL A 27 -5.84 -2.50 1.98
N LEU A 28 -6.14 -2.92 3.20
CA LEU A 28 -7.51 -2.98 3.71
C LEU A 28 -7.84 -1.62 4.32
N LEU A 29 -8.83 -0.97 3.75
CA LEU A 29 -9.39 0.26 4.29
C LEU A 29 -10.25 -0.05 5.54
N PRO A 30 -10.42 0.91 6.48
CA PRO A 30 -11.24 0.71 7.68
C PRO A 30 -12.71 0.36 7.41
N ASN A 31 -13.22 0.65 6.21
CA ASN A 31 -14.56 0.30 5.78
C ASN A 31 -14.67 -1.14 5.21
N GLY A 32 -13.57 -1.90 5.18
CA GLY A 32 -13.52 -3.27 4.68
C GLY A 32 -13.29 -3.39 3.17
N GLU A 33 -13.15 -2.28 2.45
CA GLU A 33 -12.80 -2.26 1.03
C GLU A 33 -11.29 -2.41 0.81
N THR A 34 -10.90 -2.84 -0.39
CA THR A 34 -9.49 -3.11 -0.79
C THR A 34 -9.10 -2.34 -2.03
#